data_AF-A0A518CKL3-F1
#
_entry.id   AF-A0A518CKL3-F1
#
_cell.length_a   1.000
_cell.length_b   1.000
_cell.length_c   1.000
_cell.angle_alpha   90.00
_cell.angle_beta   90.00
_cell.angle_gamma   90.00
#
_symmetry.space_group_name_H-M   'P 1'
#
loop_
_entity.id
_entity.type
_entity.pdbx_description
1 polymer ?
#
loop_
_entity_poly.entity_id
_entity_poly.type
_entity_poly.pdbx_seq_one_letter_code
_entity_poly.pdbx_strand_id
1 'polypeptide(L)'
;MNTARLPSRWDVVSRHAYVLLLATACCFSQTGCAVLSASPEVVRQTYTTQQNELFKICPKGTHRDQVEKRLAEAGINGEFGTNQSIYYCDFWKREDGKVWELNLALLFDEEGVLYSTMPGRTQITSVKE
;
A
#
# COMPACT_ATOMS: atom_id res chain seq x y z
N MET A 1 -55.60 -62.13 -24.68
CA MET A 1 -54.13 -61.93 -24.57
C MET A 1 -53.80 -60.62 -25.24
N ASN A 2 -53.48 -59.58 -24.48
CA ASN A 2 -52.88 -58.34 -24.96
C ASN A 2 -52.19 -57.66 -23.78
N THR A 3 -50.87 -57.64 -23.82
CA THR A 3 -49.98 -57.08 -22.80
C THR A 3 -49.81 -55.58 -23.04
N ALA A 4 -50.46 -54.74 -22.25
CA ALA A 4 -50.17 -53.32 -22.18
C ALA A 4 -49.21 -53.07 -21.01
N ARG A 5 -47.94 -52.79 -21.35
CA ARG A 5 -46.85 -52.44 -20.42
C ARG A 5 -46.59 -50.94 -20.58
N LEU A 6 -46.93 -50.12 -19.58
CA LEU A 6 -46.55 -48.71 -19.48
C LEU A 6 -46.58 -48.28 -17.98
N PRO A 7 -45.84 -47.25 -17.57
CA PRO A 7 -44.38 -47.22 -17.41
C PRO A 7 -43.97 -47.02 -15.93
N SER A 8 -42.72 -47.32 -15.60
CA SER A 8 -42.14 -47.25 -14.26
C SER A 8 -42.02 -45.81 -13.73
N ARG A 9 -42.36 -45.65 -12.45
CA ARG A 9 -42.42 -44.42 -11.62
C ARG A 9 -41.11 -43.62 -11.47
N TRP A 10 -40.04 -43.96 -12.21
CA TRP A 10 -38.69 -43.43 -12.01
C TRP A 10 -38.28 -42.35 -13.04
N ASP A 11 -39.07 -42.09 -14.09
CA ASP A 11 -38.70 -41.16 -15.17
C ASP A 11 -39.01 -39.67 -14.89
N VAL A 12 -39.76 -39.33 -13.84
CA VAL A 12 -40.20 -37.93 -13.60
C VAL A 12 -39.20 -37.14 -12.75
N VAL A 13 -38.37 -37.83 -11.96
CA VAL A 13 -37.48 -37.17 -10.99
C VAL A 13 -36.22 -36.60 -11.66
N SER A 14 -35.79 -37.17 -12.79
CA SER A 14 -34.54 -36.77 -13.47
C SER A 14 -34.62 -35.50 -14.32
N ARG A 15 -35.82 -34.94 -14.55
CA ARG A 15 -35.96 -33.68 -15.32
C ARG A 15 -36.08 -32.42 -14.45
N HIS A 16 -36.41 -32.57 -13.16
CA HIS A 16 -36.56 -31.42 -12.25
C HIS A 16 -35.30 -31.12 -11.44
N ALA A 17 -34.32 -32.03 -11.41
CA ALA A 17 -33.03 -31.80 -10.75
C ALA A 17 -32.07 -30.91 -11.56
N TYR A 18 -32.26 -30.77 -12.87
CA TYR A 18 -31.34 -30.04 -13.74
C TYR A 18 -31.70 -28.57 -13.95
N VAL A 19 -32.95 -28.17 -13.68
CA VAL A 19 -33.41 -26.79 -13.90
C VAL A 19 -33.16 -25.89 -12.68
N LEU A 20 -32.94 -26.47 -11.49
CA LEU A 20 -32.63 -25.71 -10.28
C LEU A 20 -31.13 -25.43 -10.07
N LEU A 21 -30.25 -25.93 -10.95
CA LEU A 21 -28.79 -25.72 -10.85
C LEU A 21 -28.24 -24.62 -11.79
N LEU A 22 -29.11 -23.93 -12.55
CA LEU A 22 -28.74 -22.88 -13.49
C LEU A 22 -29.26 -21.48 -13.13
N ALA A 23 -29.96 -21.31 -12.00
CA ALA A 23 -30.50 -20.02 -11.56
C ALA A 23 -29.66 -19.31 -10.48
N THR A 24 -28.60 -19.93 -9.98
CA THR A 24 -27.71 -19.38 -8.93
C THR A 24 -26.35 -18.92 -9.50
N ALA A 25 -26.33 -18.39 -10.72
CA ALA A 25 -25.10 -17.99 -11.41
C ALA A 25 -25.09 -16.54 -11.93
N CYS A 26 -26.05 -15.68 -11.55
CA CYS A 26 -26.23 -14.37 -12.21
C CYS A 26 -26.39 -13.13 -11.30
N CYS A 27 -26.10 -13.19 -10.00
CA CYS A 27 -26.34 -12.06 -9.09
C CYS A 27 -25.17 -11.56 -8.22
N PHE A 28 -23.92 -11.83 -8.57
CA PHE A 28 -22.77 -11.13 -7.94
C PHE A 28 -21.74 -10.62 -8.95
N SER A 29 -22.17 -10.33 -10.17
CA SER A 29 -21.43 -9.42 -11.03
C SER A 29 -21.81 -7.99 -10.67
N GLN A 30 -20.80 -7.14 -10.47
CA GLN A 30 -20.85 -5.67 -10.40
C GLN A 30 -20.99 -5.04 -9.00
N THR A 31 -19.95 -5.20 -8.17
CA THR A 31 -19.37 -4.00 -7.54
C THR A 31 -18.10 -3.64 -8.28
N GLY A 32 -18.26 -3.21 -9.54
CA GLY A 32 -17.26 -2.40 -10.22
C GLY A 32 -17.35 -1.00 -9.63
N CYS A 33 -16.85 -0.82 -8.41
CA CYS A 33 -16.58 0.52 -7.90
C CYS A 33 -15.58 1.14 -8.87
N ALA A 34 -16.04 2.16 -9.60
CA ALA A 34 -15.19 3.06 -10.34
C ALA A 34 -14.21 3.67 -9.34
N VAL A 35 -13.04 3.05 -9.20
CA VAL A 35 -11.86 3.73 -8.67
C VAL A 35 -11.49 4.73 -9.76
N LEU A 36 -12.11 5.90 -9.69
CA LEU A 36 -11.49 7.11 -10.20
C LEU A 36 -10.14 7.17 -9.50
N SER A 37 -9.08 6.73 -10.18
CA SER A 37 -7.71 6.95 -9.77
C SER A 37 -7.46 8.45 -9.80
N ALA A 38 -7.89 9.16 -8.76
CA ALA A 38 -7.36 10.46 -8.44
C ALA A 38 -5.87 10.23 -8.20
N SER A 39 -5.03 10.73 -9.10
CA SER A 39 -3.58 10.71 -8.88
C SER A 39 -3.31 11.35 -7.52
N PRO A 40 -2.53 10.70 -6.64
CA PRO A 40 -2.26 11.24 -5.33
C PRO A 40 -1.63 12.63 -5.48
N GLU A 41 -2.16 13.59 -4.73
CA GLU A 41 -1.61 14.94 -4.69
C GLU A 41 -0.20 14.87 -4.07
N VAL A 42 0.81 15.24 -4.86
CA VAL A 42 2.19 15.31 -4.39
C VAL A 42 2.40 16.67 -3.74
N VAL A 43 2.61 16.68 -2.44
CA VAL A 43 2.80 17.90 -1.65
C VAL A 43 4.26 18.02 -1.24
N ARG A 44 4.85 19.20 -1.47
CA ARG A 44 6.20 19.53 -1.00
C ARG A 44 6.12 20.27 0.32
N GLN A 45 6.84 19.74 1.30
CA GLN A 45 6.96 20.34 2.64
C GLN A 45 8.36 20.90 2.84
N THR A 46 8.50 21.86 3.76
CA THR A 46 9.82 22.39 4.13
C THR A 46 10.67 21.32 4.83
N TYR A 47 12.00 21.44 4.74
CA TYR A 47 12.92 20.52 5.39
C TYR A 47 12.65 20.41 6.90
N THR A 48 12.43 21.53 7.59
CA THR A 48 12.15 21.55 9.03
C THR A 48 10.88 20.77 9.38
N THR A 49 9.81 20.93 8.59
CA THR A 49 8.57 20.18 8.79
C THR A 49 8.80 18.68 8.58
N GLN A 50 9.47 18.30 7.48
CA GLN A 50 9.78 16.89 7.18
C GLN A 50 10.64 16.26 8.28
N GLN A 51 11.68 16.95 8.75
CA GLN A 51 12.57 16.50 9.81
C GLN A 51 11.81 16.26 11.12
N ASN A 52 10.98 17.22 11.53
CA ASN A 52 10.22 17.12 12.78
C ASN A 52 9.24 15.94 12.76
N GLU A 53 8.52 15.74 11.65
CA GLU A 53 7.61 14.60 11.51
C GLU A 53 8.37 13.27 11.46
N LEU A 54 9.51 13.22 10.78
CA LEU A 54 10.30 12.01 10.71
C LEU A 54 10.88 11.61 12.07
N PHE A 55 11.36 12.56 12.87
CA PHE A 55 11.86 12.25 14.22
C PHE A 55 10.78 11.78 15.19
N LYS A 56 9.49 12.02 14.90
CA LYS A 56 8.39 11.37 15.66
C LYS A 56 8.31 9.87 15.39
N ILE A 57 8.68 9.43 14.18
CA ILE A 57 8.67 8.03 13.75
C ILE A 57 9.97 7.33 14.16
N CYS A 58 11.09 7.95 13.82
CA CYS A 58 12.44 7.46 14.07
C CYS A 58 13.22 8.49 14.88
N PRO A 59 13.11 8.48 16.22
CA PRO A 59 13.90 9.37 17.07
C PRO A 59 15.40 9.16 16.86
N LYS A 60 16.20 10.19 17.18
CA LYS A 60 17.65 10.05 17.29
C LYS A 60 17.99 8.93 18.29
N GLY A 61 19.05 8.18 18.03
CA GLY A 61 19.41 7.00 18.79
C GLY A 61 18.81 5.70 18.27
N THR A 62 17.94 5.75 17.24
CA THR A 62 17.35 4.53 16.67
C THR A 62 18.38 3.80 15.78
N HIS A 63 18.54 2.50 15.98
CA HIS A 63 19.41 1.67 15.15
C HIS A 63 18.86 1.50 13.72
N ARG A 64 19.76 1.41 12.73
CA ARG A 64 19.46 1.30 11.30
C ARG A 64 18.33 0.32 10.97
N ASP A 65 18.42 -0.92 11.45
CA ASP A 65 17.43 -1.96 11.16
C ASP A 65 16.03 -1.61 11.67
N GLN A 66 15.96 -0.86 12.78
CA GLN A 66 14.69 -0.39 13.31
C GLN A 66 14.17 0.82 12.54
N VAL A 67 15.07 1.69 12.04
CA VAL A 67 14.69 2.85 11.24
C VAL A 67 13.99 2.39 9.96
N GLU A 68 14.62 1.49 9.19
CA GLU A 68 14.03 1.00 7.93
C GLU A 68 12.64 0.41 8.16
N LYS A 69 12.50 -0.46 9.18
CA LYS A 69 11.22 -1.07 9.53
C LYS A 69 10.16 -0.02 9.88
N ARG A 70 10.48 0.94 10.76
CA ARG A 70 9.52 1.98 11.18
C ARG A 70 9.14 2.92 10.05
N LEU A 71 10.09 3.27 9.18
CA LEU A 71 9.82 4.08 7.99
C LEU A 71 8.88 3.34 7.03
N ALA A 72 9.15 2.07 6.75
CA ALA A 72 8.29 1.24 5.89
C ALA A 72 6.87 1.09 6.48
N GLU A 73 6.76 0.83 7.79
CA GLU A 73 5.47 0.77 8.50
C GLU A 73 4.71 2.10 8.44
N ALA A 74 5.42 3.23 8.47
CA ALA A 74 4.83 4.57 8.31
C ALA A 74 4.51 4.93 6.84
N GLY A 75 4.85 4.08 5.87
CA GLY A 75 4.63 4.33 4.43
C GLY A 75 5.69 5.22 3.77
N ILE A 76 6.86 5.36 4.41
CA ILE A 76 8.02 6.08 3.88
C ILE A 76 8.91 5.10 3.12
N ASN A 77 9.18 5.42 1.85
CA ASN A 77 10.12 4.69 1.01
C ASN A 77 11.46 5.44 0.95
N GLY A 78 12.53 4.68 0.79
CA GLY A 78 13.88 5.19 0.61
C GLY A 78 14.88 4.07 0.38
N GLU A 79 16.15 4.45 0.28
CA GLU A 79 17.24 3.52 0.04
C GLU A 79 18.54 3.94 0.74
N PHE A 80 19.35 2.94 1.08
CA PHE A 80 20.71 3.18 1.56
C PHE A 80 21.63 3.56 0.41
N GLY A 81 22.46 4.59 0.63
CA GLY A 81 23.61 4.86 -0.23
C GLY A 81 24.64 3.72 -0.15
N THR A 82 25.62 3.73 -1.05
CA THR A 82 26.63 2.65 -1.22
C THR A 82 27.31 2.23 0.08
N ASN A 83 27.63 3.18 0.97
CA ASN A 83 28.35 2.91 2.22
C ASN A 83 27.41 2.63 3.41
N GLN A 84 26.09 2.64 3.20
CA GLN A 84 25.03 2.46 4.21
C GLN A 84 25.04 3.45 5.39
N SER A 85 25.97 4.40 5.45
CA SER A 85 25.98 5.49 6.44
C SER A 85 24.89 6.53 6.21
N ILE A 86 24.25 6.51 5.05
CA ILE A 86 23.22 7.46 4.64
C ILE A 86 22.02 6.70 4.08
N TYR A 87 20.83 7.01 4.58
CA TYR A 87 19.56 6.55 4.02
C TYR A 87 18.81 7.72 3.41
N TYR A 88 18.55 7.68 2.11
CA TYR A 88 17.82 8.72 1.39
C TYR A 88 16.33 8.38 1.43
N CYS A 89 15.50 9.30 1.91
CA CYS A 89 14.05 9.13 1.87
C CYS A 89 13.48 9.83 0.64
N ASP A 90 12.66 9.12 -0.13
CA ASP A 90 12.13 9.60 -1.41
C ASP A 90 10.69 10.09 -1.28
N PHE A 91 9.78 9.21 -0.83
CA PHE A 91 8.35 9.50 -0.79
C PHE A 91 7.70 8.96 0.47
N TRP A 92 6.76 9.72 1.02
CA TRP A 92 5.91 9.30 2.12
C TRP A 92 4.45 9.25 1.68
N LYS A 93 3.89 8.04 1.64
CA LYS A 93 2.45 7.82 1.44
C LYS A 93 1.73 8.01 2.76
N ARG A 94 0.99 9.11 2.89
CA ARG A 94 0.26 9.47 4.10
C ARG A 94 -1.12 8.81 4.12
N GLU A 95 -1.64 8.56 5.32
CA GLU A 95 -2.97 7.99 5.54
C GLU A 95 -4.11 8.86 4.98
N ASP A 96 -3.89 10.17 4.82
CA ASP A 96 -4.85 11.11 4.22
C ASP A 96 -4.88 11.06 2.68
N GLY A 97 -4.16 10.11 2.07
CA GLY A 97 -4.09 9.92 0.62
C GLY A 97 -3.09 10.84 -0.08
N LYS A 98 -2.41 11.73 0.64
CA LYS A 98 -1.36 12.60 0.09
C LYS A 98 -0.05 11.86 -0.01
N VAL A 99 0.79 12.28 -0.95
CA VAL A 99 2.17 11.80 -1.06
C VAL A 99 3.10 12.98 -0.82
N TRP A 100 3.98 12.89 0.18
CA TRP A 100 5.03 13.87 0.36
C TRP A 100 6.27 13.44 -0.41
N GLU A 101 6.80 14.35 -1.23
CA GLU A 101 8.15 14.21 -1.78
C GLU A 101 9.14 14.64 -0.68
N LEU A 102 9.92 13.68 -0.19
CA LEU A 102 10.90 13.91 0.86
C LEU A 102 12.22 14.31 0.22
N ASN A 103 12.86 15.32 0.82
CA ASN A 103 14.22 15.70 0.46
C ASN A 103 15.07 15.72 1.72
N LEU A 104 15.18 14.55 2.34
CA LEU A 104 15.94 14.37 3.56
C LEU A 104 16.73 13.08 3.46
N ALA A 105 17.90 13.09 4.09
CA ALA A 105 18.75 11.94 4.27
C ALA A 105 19.01 11.73 5.76
N LEU A 106 18.93 10.49 6.21
CA LEU A 106 19.23 10.08 7.56
C LEU A 106 20.71 9.70 7.65
N LEU A 107 21.38 10.21 8.68
CA LEU A 107 22.80 9.99 8.91
C LEU A 107 22.98 9.03 10.08
N PHE A 108 23.71 7.96 9.81
CA PHE A 108 24.06 6.94 10.78
C PHE A 108 25.53 7.04 11.13
N ASP A 109 25.84 6.85 12.41
CA ASP A 109 27.21 6.73 12.88
C ASP A 109 27.80 5.34 12.57
N GLU A 110 29.04 5.12 13.03
CA GLU A 110 29.75 3.85 12.86
C GLU A 110 29.08 2.68 13.60
N GLU A 111 28.32 2.96 14.67
CA GLU A 111 27.54 1.98 15.43
C GLU A 111 26.18 1.69 14.77
N GLY A 112 25.88 2.33 13.63
CA GLY A 112 24.62 2.15 12.92
C GLY A 112 23.44 2.89 13.57
N VAL A 113 23.72 3.91 14.37
CA VAL A 113 22.71 4.68 15.11
C VAL A 113 22.40 6.00 14.41
N LEU A 114 21.11 6.32 14.30
CA LEU A 114 20.64 7.57 13.73
C LEU A 114 21.02 8.75 14.63
N TYR A 115 21.99 9.57 14.21
CA TYR A 115 22.45 10.72 15.00
C TYR A 115 21.93 12.06 14.45
N SER A 116 21.71 12.16 13.14
CA SER A 116 21.29 13.41 12.51
C SER A 116 20.57 13.19 11.17
N THR A 117 20.05 14.27 10.61
CA THR A 117 19.53 14.32 9.24
C THR A 117 20.13 15.49 8.50
N MET A 118 20.11 15.43 7.17
CA MET A 118 20.48 16.53 6.30
C MET A 118 19.49 16.62 5.12
N PRO A 119 19.41 17.78 4.43
CA PRO A 119 18.70 17.84 3.17
C PRO A 119 19.24 16.82 2.17
N GLY A 120 18.36 16.22 1.37
CA GLY A 120 18.72 15.31 0.29
C GLY A 120 19.42 16.03 -0.88
N ARG A 121 19.76 15.28 -1.93
CA ARG A 121 20.49 15.80 -3.10
C ARG A 121 19.68 16.81 -3.93
N THR A 122 18.36 16.80 -3.83
CA THR A 122 17.50 17.63 -4.68
C THR A 122 17.25 18.97 -3.99
N GLN A 123 17.90 20.05 -4.43
CA GLN A 123 17.57 21.39 -3.92
C GLN A 123 16.10 21.70 -4.17
N ILE A 124 15.27 21.68 -3.13
CA ILE A 124 13.92 22.24 -3.19
C ILE A 124 14.06 23.74 -2.99
N THR A 125 13.93 24.51 -4.06
CA THR A 125 13.72 25.96 -3.99
C THR A 125 12.51 26.22 -3.10
N SER A 126 12.71 26.90 -1.97
CA SER A 126 11.67 27.19 -0.98
C SER A 126 10.37 27.61 -1.65
N VAL A 127 9.29 26.88 -1.38
CA VAL A 127 7.93 27.35 -1.65
C VAL A 127 7.74 28.55 -0.70
N LYS A 128 7.71 29.77 -1.26
CA LYS A 128 7.34 30.96 -0.50
C LYS A 128 5.90 30.79 -0.01
N GLU A 129 5.72 30.89 1.30
CA GLU A 129 4.43 31.09 1.96
C GLU A 129 3.77 32.40 1.50
#